data_AF-A0A940VNE4-F1
#
_entry.id   AF-A0A940VNE4-F1
#
_cell.length_a   1.000
_cell.length_b   1.000
_cell.length_c   1.000
_cell.angle_alpha   90.00
_cell.angle_beta   90.00
_cell.angle_gamma   90.00
#
_symmetry.space_group_name_H-M   'P 1'
#
loop_
_entity.id
_entity.type
_entity.pdbx_description
1 polymer ?
#
loop_
_entity_poly.entity_id
_entity_poly.type
_entity_poly.pdbx_seq_one_letter_code
_entity_poly.pdbx_strand_id
1 'polypeptide(L)'
;MCRSGYIIILVGLLVWNKLHAPVPVIIEIQAHATTSAGVEQAATVAQVPISSTQAVTIANAIKDDVVKSPVSVAQTSGERLETTVKTELQKSGGQFAIVTDAKQPATTPALPKISSKITSAAESHETILPNTPVTLNQYNIKAYPDRLIQIDGSYQEVMAAYSWKVNVPKIPIISPHGDVGYLGVYGHANLDNPAMSRVGVMLTIPR
;
A
#
# COMPACT_ATOMS: atom_id res chain seq x y z
N MET A 1 40.02 -3.56 11.82
CA MET A 1 38.94 -3.13 12.74
C MET A 1 37.80 -2.52 11.92
N CYS A 2 36.92 -3.33 11.29
CA CYS A 2 35.82 -2.81 10.44
C CYS A 2 34.58 -3.73 10.39
N ARG A 3 34.38 -4.61 11.39
CA ARG A 3 33.24 -5.54 11.44
C ARG A 3 32.18 -5.17 12.49
N SER A 4 32.53 -4.36 13.49
CA SER A 4 31.63 -4.04 14.61
C SER A 4 30.59 -2.95 14.28
N GLY A 5 30.86 -2.04 13.35
CA GLY A 5 29.91 -0.98 12.97
C GLY A 5 28.67 -1.52 12.23
N TYR A 6 28.84 -2.56 11.41
CA TYR A 6 27.74 -3.15 10.63
C TYR A 6 26.74 -3.91 11.51
N ILE A 7 27.23 -4.55 12.59
CA ILE A 7 26.39 -5.26 13.55
C ILE A 7 25.50 -4.28 14.32
N ILE A 8 26.03 -3.10 14.71
CA ILE A 8 25.24 -2.09 15.42
C ILE A 8 24.12 -1.53 14.54
N ILE A 9 24.38 -1.31 13.25
CA ILE A 9 23.36 -0.85 12.28
C ILE A 9 22.27 -1.90 12.07
N LEU A 10 22.65 -3.18 11.90
CA LEU A 10 21.69 -4.28 11.74
C LEU A 10 20.81 -4.48 12.99
N VAL A 11 21.40 -4.40 14.18
CA VAL A 11 20.66 -4.50 15.45
C VAL A 11 19.72 -3.29 15.60
N GLY A 12 20.18 -2.08 15.28
CA GLY A 12 19.34 -0.88 15.26
C GLY A 12 18.15 -1.00 14.31
N LEU A 13 18.38 -1.52 13.09
CA LEU A 13 17.32 -1.78 12.10
C LEU A 13 16.33 -2.85 12.58
N LEU A 14 16.80 -3.92 13.20
CA LEU A 14 15.94 -4.98 13.76
C LEU A 14 15.07 -4.47 14.92
N VAL A 15 15.65 -3.67 15.82
CA VAL A 15 14.92 -3.07 16.94
C VAL A 15 13.89 -2.05 16.43
N TRP A 16 14.25 -1.24 15.44
CA TRP A 16 13.32 -0.29 14.80
C TRP A 16 12.13 -1.00 14.13
N ASN A 17 12.38 -2.10 13.42
CA ASN A 17 11.34 -2.87 12.74
C ASN A 17 10.42 -3.62 13.73
N LYS A 18 10.94 -3.99 14.91
CA LYS A 18 10.15 -4.56 16.02
C LYS A 18 9.26 -3.52 16.69
N LEU A 19 9.74 -2.28 16.82
CA LEU A 19 9.01 -1.18 17.46
C LEU A 19 7.93 -0.58 16.54
N HIS A 20 8.12 -0.62 15.23
CA HIS A 20 7.16 -0.13 14.24
C HIS A 20 6.62 -1.28 13.40
N ALA A 21 5.79 -2.14 13.98
CA ALA A 21 5.11 -3.17 13.20
C ALA A 21 4.10 -2.52 12.24
N PRO A 22 4.01 -2.98 10.98
CA PRO A 22 3.05 -2.46 10.02
C PRO A 22 1.62 -2.67 10.53
N VAL A 23 0.83 -1.59 10.47
CA VAL A 23 -0.60 -1.59 10.81
C VAL A 23 -1.39 -1.58 9.50
N PRO A 24 -1.87 -2.74 9.01
CA PRO A 24 -2.44 -2.86 7.68
C PRO A 24 -3.87 -2.30 7.57
N VAL A 25 -4.47 -1.86 8.68
CA VAL A 25 -5.81 -1.29 8.72
C VAL A 25 -5.72 0.13 9.26
N ILE A 26 -5.98 1.11 8.39
CA ILE A 26 -5.99 2.52 8.72
C ILE A 26 -7.43 3.01 8.79
N ILE A 27 -7.73 3.81 9.81
CA ILE A 27 -8.99 4.52 9.90
C ILE A 27 -8.77 5.98 9.56
N GLU A 28 -9.63 6.50 8.69
CA GLU A 28 -9.52 7.85 8.16
C GLU A 28 -10.90 8.47 7.92
N ILE A 29 -10.94 9.80 7.82
CA ILE A 29 -12.15 10.50 7.37
C ILE A 29 -12.31 10.33 5.86
N GLN A 30 -13.56 10.29 5.38
CA GLN A 30 -13.86 10.10 3.96
C GLN A 30 -13.22 11.18 3.09
N ALA A 31 -13.26 12.44 3.55
CA ALA A 31 -12.68 13.56 2.82
C ALA A 31 -11.18 13.37 2.56
N HIS A 32 -10.44 12.82 3.53
CA HIS A 32 -9.01 12.61 3.42
C HIS A 32 -8.67 11.35 2.62
N ALA A 33 -9.45 10.27 2.77
CA ALA A 33 -9.32 9.05 1.97
C ALA A 33 -9.54 9.28 0.46
N THR A 34 -10.29 10.33 0.07
CA THR A 34 -10.49 10.73 -1.33
C THR A 34 -9.38 11.61 -1.90
N THR A 35 -8.33 11.90 -1.13
CA THR A 35 -7.18 12.71 -1.57
C THR A 35 -5.93 11.85 -1.69
N SER A 36 -5.04 12.18 -2.63
CA SER A 36 -3.76 11.50 -2.78
C SER A 36 -2.92 11.59 -1.51
N ALA A 37 -2.93 12.74 -0.83
CA ALA A 37 -2.22 12.95 0.42
C ALA A 37 -2.70 12.02 1.55
N GLY A 38 -4.02 11.84 1.70
CA GLY A 38 -4.56 10.90 2.69
C GLY A 38 -4.21 9.45 2.38
N VAL A 39 -4.25 9.06 1.10
CA VAL A 39 -3.83 7.71 0.68
C VAL A 39 -2.33 7.48 0.93
N GLU A 40 -1.47 8.47 0.66
CA GLU A 40 -0.03 8.42 0.95
C GLU A 40 0.23 8.31 2.46
N GLN A 41 -0.50 9.07 3.27
CA GLN A 41 -0.39 8.99 4.72
C GLN A 41 -0.83 7.62 5.24
N ALA A 42 -1.96 7.10 4.75
CA ALA A 42 -2.44 5.76 5.10
C ALA A 42 -1.41 4.68 4.71
N ALA A 43 -0.86 4.75 3.50
CA ALA A 43 0.17 3.82 3.04
C ALA A 43 1.46 3.90 3.87
N THR A 44 1.88 5.12 4.24
CA THR A 44 3.03 5.37 5.12
C THR A 44 2.82 4.73 6.51
N VAL A 45 1.63 4.88 7.09
CA VAL A 45 1.26 4.26 8.37
C VAL A 45 1.22 2.74 8.26
N ALA A 46 0.72 2.19 7.16
CA ALA A 46 0.78 0.76 6.87
C ALA A 46 2.18 0.24 6.53
N GLN A 47 3.16 1.14 6.34
CA GLN A 47 4.50 0.82 5.83
C GLN A 47 4.45 0.08 4.48
N VAL A 48 3.45 0.42 3.66
CA VAL A 48 3.32 -0.05 2.29
C VAL A 48 3.80 1.08 1.39
N PRO A 49 4.94 0.93 0.68
CA PRO A 49 5.31 1.94 -0.30
C PRO A 49 4.22 2.01 -1.38
N ILE A 50 3.91 3.22 -1.84
CA ILE A 50 3.08 3.46 -3.02
C ILE A 50 3.67 4.66 -3.77
N SER A 51 3.53 4.70 -5.09
CA SER A 51 3.90 5.91 -5.84
C SER A 51 2.84 7.00 -5.72
N SER A 52 3.24 8.25 -5.95
CA SER A 52 2.31 9.39 -5.97
C SER A 52 1.21 9.23 -7.04
N THR A 53 1.57 8.64 -8.18
CA THR A 53 0.60 8.34 -9.26
C THR A 53 -0.41 7.29 -8.80
N GLN A 54 0.04 6.26 -8.09
CA GLN A 54 -0.86 5.26 -7.50
C GLN A 54 -1.76 5.88 -6.43
N ALA A 55 -1.23 6.75 -5.58
CA ALA A 55 -2.02 7.45 -4.58
C ALA A 55 -3.15 8.26 -5.23
N VAL A 56 -2.87 8.96 -6.34
CA VAL A 56 -3.90 9.67 -7.14
C VAL A 56 -4.92 8.70 -7.73
N THR A 57 -4.48 7.59 -8.33
CA THR A 57 -5.40 6.58 -8.90
C THR A 57 -6.32 5.98 -7.83
N ILE A 58 -5.76 5.63 -6.67
CA ILE A 58 -6.50 5.07 -5.54
C ILE A 58 -7.49 6.12 -4.99
N ALA A 59 -7.05 7.36 -4.79
CA ALA A 59 -7.89 8.44 -4.31
C ALA A 59 -9.08 8.71 -5.26
N ASN A 60 -8.83 8.71 -6.57
CA ASN A 60 -9.89 8.84 -7.58
C ASN A 60 -10.84 7.64 -7.58
N ALA A 61 -10.33 6.41 -7.45
CA ALA A 61 -11.18 5.22 -7.33
C ALA A 61 -12.07 5.26 -6.08
N ILE A 62 -11.53 5.69 -4.94
CA ILE A 62 -12.29 5.89 -3.70
C ILE A 62 -13.37 6.97 -3.92
N LYS A 63 -13.02 8.07 -4.60
CA LYS A 63 -13.95 9.16 -4.93
C LYS A 63 -15.09 8.69 -5.83
N ASP A 64 -14.79 7.86 -6.83
CA ASP A 64 -15.79 7.29 -7.73
C ASP A 64 -16.71 6.29 -7.02
N ASP A 65 -16.16 5.50 -6.09
CA ASP A 65 -16.91 4.53 -5.26
C ASP A 65 -17.85 5.22 -4.27
N VAL A 66 -17.52 6.41 -3.77
CA VAL A 66 -18.46 7.24 -2.99
C VAL A 66 -19.71 7.58 -3.82
N VAL A 67 -19.53 7.81 -5.12
CA VAL A 67 -20.64 8.18 -6.02
C VAL A 67 -21.46 6.95 -6.44
N LYS A 68 -20.85 5.77 -6.54
CA LYS A 68 -21.50 4.55 -7.08
C LYS A 68 -21.92 3.51 -6.04
N SER A 69 -21.67 3.75 -4.76
CA SER A 69 -21.72 2.79 -3.64
C SER A 69 -20.46 1.94 -3.56
N PRO A 70 -19.85 1.81 -2.37
CA PRO A 70 -18.55 1.16 -2.20
C PRO A 70 -18.60 -0.34 -2.44
N VAL A 71 -17.51 -0.87 -3.02
CA VAL A 71 -17.35 -2.29 -3.40
C VAL A 71 -17.35 -3.24 -2.18
N SER A 72 -17.07 -2.73 -0.97
CA SER A 72 -17.15 -3.50 0.26
C SER A 72 -17.68 -2.67 1.43
N VAL A 73 -18.75 -3.17 2.06
CA VAL A 73 -19.35 -2.61 3.27
C VAL A 73 -19.15 -3.61 4.40
N ALA A 74 -18.32 -3.26 5.38
CA ALA A 74 -18.13 -4.08 6.57
C ALA A 74 -19.26 -3.78 7.56
N GLN A 75 -20.19 -4.72 7.70
CA GLN A 75 -21.19 -4.70 8.77
C GLN A 75 -20.69 -5.56 9.92
N THR A 76 -20.32 -4.93 11.03
CA THR A 76 -19.76 -5.65 12.19
C THR A 76 -19.95 -4.85 13.46
N SER A 77 -19.85 -5.51 14.62
CA SER A 77 -19.73 -4.83 15.91
C SER A 77 -18.30 -4.28 16.10
N GLY A 78 -18.15 -3.24 16.93
CA GLY A 78 -16.85 -2.64 17.22
C GLY A 78 -15.80 -3.63 17.75
N GLU A 79 -16.23 -4.68 18.47
CA GLU A 79 -15.34 -5.75 18.97
C GLU A 79 -14.79 -6.66 17.86
N ARG A 80 -15.54 -6.86 16.77
CA ARG A 80 -15.16 -7.76 15.66
C ARG A 80 -14.60 -7.04 14.44
N LEU A 81 -14.53 -5.71 14.47
CA LEU A 81 -14.12 -4.93 13.31
C LEU A 81 -12.71 -5.30 12.83
N GLU A 82 -11.74 -5.37 13.73
CA GLU A 82 -10.35 -5.69 13.35
C GLU A 82 -10.27 -7.05 12.64
N THR A 83 -10.92 -8.07 13.20
CA THR A 83 -10.92 -9.42 12.61
C THR A 83 -11.64 -9.46 11.28
N THR A 84 -12.78 -8.76 11.14
CA THR A 84 -13.57 -8.73 9.91
C THR A 84 -12.80 -8.00 8.81
N VAL A 85 -12.30 -6.80 9.09
CA VAL A 85 -11.55 -5.98 8.12
C VAL A 85 -10.28 -6.71 7.67
N LYS A 86 -9.54 -7.31 8.60
CA LYS A 86 -8.34 -8.09 8.27
C LYS A 86 -8.66 -9.33 7.43
N THR A 87 -9.76 -10.01 7.73
CA THR A 87 -10.20 -11.18 6.95
C THR A 87 -10.58 -10.78 5.53
N GLU A 88 -11.34 -9.70 5.37
CA GLU A 88 -11.71 -9.18 4.05
C GLU A 88 -10.50 -8.66 3.27
N LEU A 89 -9.54 -8.01 3.94
CA LEU A 89 -8.28 -7.58 3.35
C LEU A 89 -7.46 -8.78 2.82
N GLN A 90 -7.39 -9.86 3.60
CA GLN A 90 -6.72 -11.10 3.19
C GLN A 90 -7.42 -11.77 2.01
N LYS A 91 -8.76 -11.88 2.05
CA LYS A 91 -9.56 -12.43 0.93
C LYS A 91 -9.40 -11.63 -0.34
N SER A 92 -9.38 -10.30 -0.25
CA SER A 92 -9.18 -9.45 -1.42
C SER A 92 -7.75 -9.52 -1.94
N GLY A 93 -6.79 -9.97 -1.13
CA GLY A 93 -5.36 -9.89 -1.44
C GLY A 93 -4.82 -8.45 -1.42
N GLY A 94 -5.46 -7.57 -0.63
CA GLY A 94 -4.99 -6.20 -0.44
C GLY A 94 -3.78 -6.14 0.49
N GLN A 95 -2.94 -5.12 0.36
CA GLN A 95 -1.79 -4.91 1.22
C GLN A 95 -2.14 -4.06 2.45
N PHE A 96 -3.09 -3.15 2.31
CA PHE A 96 -3.67 -2.39 3.42
C PHE A 96 -5.12 -2.02 3.11
N ALA A 97 -5.88 -1.67 4.14
CA ALA A 97 -7.26 -1.21 4.05
C ALA A 97 -7.40 0.19 4.65
N ILE A 98 -8.13 1.07 3.95
CA ILE A 98 -8.63 2.33 4.51
C ILE A 98 -10.10 2.12 4.87
N VAL A 99 -10.45 2.43 6.11
CA VAL A 99 -11.82 2.29 6.63
C VAL A 99 -12.37 3.66 6.99
N THR A 100 -13.55 4.00 6.48
CA THR A 100 -14.23 5.27 6.71
C THR A 100 -15.67 5.05 7.20
N ASP A 101 -16.23 6.02 7.91
CA ASP A 101 -17.62 5.96 8.37
C ASP A 101 -18.58 6.45 7.27
N ALA A 102 -19.49 5.58 6.84
CA ALA A 102 -20.49 5.89 5.83
C ALA A 102 -21.59 6.85 6.33
N LYS A 103 -21.90 6.81 7.64
CA LYS A 103 -22.92 7.64 8.28
C LYS A 103 -22.38 9.00 8.70
N GLN A 104 -21.07 9.08 8.95
CA GLN A 104 -20.39 10.30 9.36
C GLN A 104 -19.10 10.54 8.56
N PRO A 105 -19.18 10.97 7.29
CA PRO A 105 -18.01 11.11 6.41
C PRO A 105 -17.02 12.19 6.85
N ALA A 106 -17.43 13.09 7.75
CA ALA A 106 -16.62 14.18 8.30
C ALA A 106 -15.87 13.80 9.59
N THR A 107 -16.14 12.63 10.16
CA THR A 107 -15.63 12.23 11.48
C THR A 107 -14.85 10.93 11.36
N THR A 108 -13.72 10.81 12.06
CA THR A 108 -12.98 9.55 12.09
C THR A 108 -13.69 8.59 13.04
N PRO A 109 -14.09 7.38 12.59
CA PRO A 109 -14.72 6.41 13.48
C PRO A 109 -13.70 5.97 14.54
N ALA A 110 -13.83 6.39 15.79
CA ALA A 110 -12.89 5.97 16.83
C ALA A 110 -13.30 4.58 17.34
N LEU A 111 -12.44 3.59 17.12
CA LEU A 111 -12.70 2.26 17.62
C LEU A 111 -12.58 2.16 19.14
N PRO A 112 -13.23 1.16 19.76
CA PRO A 112 -12.95 0.86 21.16
C PRO A 112 -11.46 0.53 21.31
N LYS A 113 -10.83 1.03 22.39
CA LYS A 113 -9.38 0.99 22.73
C LYS A 113 -8.71 -0.40 22.74
N ILE A 114 -9.39 -1.45 22.31
CA ILE A 114 -8.99 -2.85 22.35
C ILE A 114 -8.08 -3.21 21.15
N SER A 115 -8.14 -2.45 20.05
CA SER A 115 -7.35 -2.72 18.83
C SER A 115 -6.03 -1.96 18.80
N SER A 116 -4.99 -2.51 19.45
CA SER A 116 -3.62 -1.97 19.38
C SER A 116 -2.96 -2.04 17.97
N LYS A 117 -3.69 -2.48 16.95
CA LYS A 117 -3.23 -2.66 15.56
C LYS A 117 -4.10 -1.93 14.53
N ILE A 118 -4.88 -0.94 14.96
CA ILE A 118 -5.61 -0.05 14.06
C ILE A 118 -5.21 1.37 14.42
N THR A 119 -4.68 2.11 13.45
CA THR A 119 -4.18 3.46 13.66
C THR A 119 -5.11 4.44 12.94
N SER A 120 -5.62 5.42 13.68
CA SER A 120 -6.34 6.56 13.11
C SER A 120 -5.34 7.58 12.59
N ALA A 121 -5.48 7.99 11.33
CA ALA A 121 -4.62 9.01 10.72
C ALA A 121 -5.13 10.46 10.96
N ALA A 122 -6.37 10.63 11.45
CA ALA A 122 -6.99 11.93 11.71
C ALA A 122 -7.45 12.11 13.17
N GLU A 123 -7.44 13.37 13.63
CA GLU A 123 -7.45 13.81 15.04
C GLU A 123 -8.84 13.88 15.72
N SER A 124 -9.94 13.53 15.03
CA SER A 124 -11.31 13.71 15.55
C SER A 124 -11.96 12.38 15.93
N HIS A 125 -12.06 12.11 17.23
CA HIS A 125 -12.50 10.80 17.75
C HIS A 125 -13.96 10.81 18.25
N GLU A 126 -14.84 10.02 17.63
CA GLU A 126 -16.10 9.59 18.25
C GLU A 126 -16.05 8.09 18.56
N THR A 127 -16.14 7.73 19.84
CA THR A 127 -15.89 6.35 20.31
C THR A 127 -17.05 5.41 19.99
N ILE A 128 -16.82 4.45 19.09
CA ILE A 128 -17.71 3.34 18.79
C ILE A 128 -17.75 2.41 20.00
N LEU A 129 -18.93 2.23 20.59
CA LEU A 129 -19.12 1.26 21.67
C LEU A 129 -18.99 -0.18 21.15
N PRO A 130 -18.43 -1.12 21.95
CA PRO A 130 -18.11 -2.50 21.51
C PRO A 130 -19.28 -3.28 20.90
N ASN A 131 -20.49 -3.04 21.37
CA ASN A 131 -21.71 -3.76 20.98
C ASN A 131 -22.57 -3.02 19.95
N THR A 132 -22.14 -1.86 19.48
CA THR A 132 -22.92 -1.10 18.48
C THR A 132 -22.65 -1.67 17.10
N PRO A 133 -23.70 -2.05 16.33
CA PRO A 133 -23.52 -2.42 14.94
C PRO A 133 -23.07 -1.18 14.15
N VAL A 134 -21.90 -1.25 13.55
CA VAL A 134 -21.34 -0.21 12.70
C VAL A 134 -21.30 -0.67 11.25
N THR A 135 -21.57 0.26 10.35
CA THR A 135 -21.50 0.07 8.91
C THR A 135 -20.38 0.96 8.41
N LEU A 136 -19.26 0.36 8.05
CA LEU A 136 -18.08 1.09 7.60
C LEU A 136 -17.77 0.76 6.14
N ASN A 137 -17.31 1.77 5.40
CA ASN A 137 -16.80 1.58 4.06
C ASN A 137 -15.37 1.06 4.19
N GLN A 138 -15.05 -0.01 3.47
CA GLN A 138 -13.72 -0.61 3.47
C GLN A 138 -13.14 -0.57 2.05
N TYR A 139 -12.02 0.13 1.92
CA TYR A 139 -11.27 0.24 0.67
C TYR A 139 -10.01 -0.63 0.77
N ASN A 140 -10.03 -1.79 0.14
CA ASN A 140 -8.91 -2.72 0.11
C ASN A 140 -7.94 -2.36 -1.01
N ILE A 141 -6.76 -1.87 -0.66
CA ILE A 141 -5.81 -1.31 -1.61
C ILE A 141 -4.79 -2.37 -2.03
N LYS A 142 -4.67 -2.55 -3.34
CA LYS A 142 -3.63 -3.36 -4.00
C LYS A 142 -2.59 -2.43 -4.60
N ALA A 143 -1.50 -2.20 -3.86
CA ALA A 143 -0.43 -1.28 -4.26
C ALA A 143 0.41 -1.84 -5.42
N TYR A 144 0.72 -3.13 -5.43
CA TYR A 144 1.62 -3.72 -6.43
C TYR A 144 1.22 -5.14 -6.80
N PRO A 145 0.87 -5.43 -8.08
CA PRO A 145 0.62 -6.80 -8.52
C PRO A 145 1.85 -7.69 -8.31
N ASP A 146 1.63 -8.99 -8.14
CA ASP A 146 2.74 -9.93 -7.97
C ASP A 146 3.58 -10.09 -9.23
N ARG A 147 3.02 -9.74 -10.39
CA ARG A 147 3.65 -9.82 -11.70
C ARG A 147 3.44 -8.54 -12.49
N LEU A 148 4.48 -8.10 -13.18
CA LEU A 148 4.45 -6.93 -14.05
C LEU A 148 4.85 -7.35 -15.47
N ILE A 149 4.02 -6.99 -16.44
CA ILE A 149 4.31 -7.09 -17.87
C ILE A 149 4.53 -5.67 -18.37
N GLN A 150 5.71 -5.40 -18.93
CA GLN A 150 6.03 -4.08 -19.50
C GLN A 150 6.27 -4.27 -20.99
N ILE A 151 5.59 -3.47 -21.80
CA ILE A 151 5.80 -3.41 -23.24
C ILE A 151 6.09 -1.95 -23.55
N ASP A 152 7.26 -1.69 -24.11
CA ASP A 152 7.69 -0.38 -24.56
C ASP A 152 8.05 -0.47 -26.05
N GLY A 153 7.79 0.60 -26.78
CA GLY A 153 7.95 0.62 -28.23
C GLY A 153 8.19 2.04 -28.72
N SER A 154 9.24 2.18 -29.52
CA SER A 154 9.51 3.33 -30.36
C SER A 154 9.57 2.88 -31.82
N TYR A 155 9.73 3.83 -32.74
CA TYR A 155 9.84 3.52 -34.17
C TYR A 155 11.03 2.59 -34.47
N GLN A 156 12.09 2.63 -33.66
CA GLN A 156 13.34 1.91 -33.92
C GLN A 156 13.56 0.72 -32.98
N GLU A 157 12.83 0.65 -31.85
CA GLU A 157 13.09 -0.32 -30.79
C GLU A 157 11.81 -0.80 -30.12
N VAL A 158 11.76 -2.09 -29.79
CA VAL A 158 10.68 -2.68 -29.00
C VAL A 158 11.28 -3.40 -27.80
N MET A 159 10.70 -3.21 -26.62
CA MET A 159 11.05 -3.92 -25.39
C MET A 159 9.83 -4.64 -24.84
N ALA A 160 10.00 -5.89 -24.44
CA ALA A 160 9.03 -6.62 -23.65
C ALA A 160 9.71 -7.19 -22.41
N ALA A 161 9.12 -6.98 -21.24
CA ALA A 161 9.63 -7.49 -19.97
C ALA A 161 8.55 -8.24 -19.18
N TYR A 162 8.99 -9.31 -18.53
CA TYR A 162 8.20 -10.10 -17.60
C TYR A 162 8.91 -10.19 -16.26
N SER A 163 8.30 -9.61 -15.23
CA SER A 163 8.96 -9.40 -13.95
C SER A 163 8.09 -9.81 -12.77
N TRP A 164 8.76 -10.29 -11.73
CA TRP A 164 8.16 -10.68 -10.47
C TRP A 164 8.41 -9.61 -9.41
N LYS A 165 7.39 -9.38 -8.58
CA LYS A 165 7.48 -8.49 -7.44
C LYS A 165 8.57 -8.98 -6.47
N VAL A 166 9.46 -8.07 -6.10
CA VAL A 166 10.52 -8.28 -5.12
C VAL A 166 10.52 -7.16 -4.10
N ASN A 167 10.88 -7.47 -2.86
CA ASN A 167 11.08 -6.44 -1.84
C ASN A 167 12.49 -5.87 -1.99
N VAL A 168 12.57 -4.57 -2.22
CA VAL A 168 13.82 -3.82 -2.24
C VAL A 168 14.13 -3.44 -0.79
N PRO A 169 15.31 -3.81 -0.27
CA PRO A 169 15.68 -3.48 1.10
C PRO A 169 15.77 -1.97 1.32
N LYS A 170 15.67 -1.55 2.57
CA LYS A 170 15.84 -0.15 2.99
C LYS A 170 17.24 0.34 2.58
N ILE A 171 17.32 1.31 1.68
CA ILE A 171 18.55 1.99 1.28
C ILE A 171 18.47 3.43 1.79
N PRO A 172 19.25 3.83 2.81
CA PRO A 172 19.05 5.07 3.58
C PRO A 172 18.90 6.38 2.79
N ILE A 173 19.44 6.45 1.58
CA ILE A 173 19.43 7.65 0.73
C ILE A 173 18.42 7.52 -0.43
N ILE A 174 18.16 6.31 -0.92
CA ILE A 174 17.44 6.07 -2.18
C ILE A 174 16.05 5.49 -1.92
N SER A 175 15.90 4.70 -0.87
CA SER A 175 14.63 4.08 -0.44
C SER A 175 14.66 3.88 1.09
N PRO A 176 14.50 4.96 1.88
CA PRO A 176 14.65 4.92 3.33
C PRO A 176 13.63 4.00 4.03
N HIS A 177 12.49 3.76 3.37
CA HIS A 177 11.41 2.90 3.88
C HIS A 177 11.43 1.49 3.27
N GLY A 178 12.34 1.21 2.31
CA GLY A 178 12.27 0.02 1.47
C GLY A 178 11.28 0.26 0.34
N ASP A 179 11.44 -0.49 -0.74
CA ASP A 179 10.61 -0.32 -1.93
C ASP A 179 10.06 -1.65 -2.41
N VAL A 180 9.10 -1.58 -3.31
CA VAL A 180 8.73 -2.73 -4.11
C VAL A 180 9.35 -2.57 -5.48
N GLY A 181 10.16 -3.54 -5.86
CA GLY A 181 10.75 -3.65 -7.19
C GLY A 181 10.11 -4.78 -7.98
N TYR A 182 10.43 -4.82 -9.26
CA TYR A 182 10.10 -5.92 -10.16
C TYR A 182 11.38 -6.41 -10.81
N LEU A 183 11.80 -7.62 -10.44
CA LEU A 183 12.96 -8.28 -11.03
C LEU A 183 12.47 -9.25 -12.09
N GLY A 184 12.99 -9.18 -13.30
CA GLY A 184 12.50 -9.97 -14.40
C GLY A 184 13.45 -10.10 -15.56
N VAL A 185 13.00 -10.81 -16.58
CA VAL A 185 13.69 -10.91 -17.86
C VAL A 185 13.07 -9.93 -18.85
N TYR A 186 13.89 -9.32 -19.67
CA TYR A 186 13.44 -8.46 -20.76
C TYR A 186 14.10 -8.89 -22.07
N GLY A 187 13.34 -8.77 -23.15
CA GLY A 187 13.84 -8.78 -24.52
C GLY A 187 13.75 -7.37 -25.08
N HIS A 188 14.81 -6.95 -25.76
CA HIS A 188 14.90 -5.68 -26.47
C HIS A 188 15.32 -5.99 -27.92
N ALA A 189 14.47 -5.59 -28.86
CA ALA A 189 14.70 -5.75 -30.29
C ALA A 189 14.93 -4.37 -30.90
N ASN A 190 16.10 -4.16 -31.51
CA ASN A 190 16.37 -2.97 -32.31
C ASN A 190 16.08 -3.32 -33.78
N LEU A 191 15.09 -2.64 -34.35
CA LEU A 191 14.56 -2.94 -35.68
C LEU A 191 15.53 -2.47 -36.79
N ASP A 192 16.29 -1.41 -36.53
CA ASP A 192 17.25 -0.83 -37.48
C ASP A 192 18.61 -1.56 -37.46
N ASN A 193 19.00 -2.10 -36.30
CA ASN A 193 20.23 -2.86 -36.12
C ASN A 193 19.99 -4.12 -35.28
N PRO A 194 19.56 -5.24 -35.92
CA PRO A 194 19.22 -6.47 -35.20
C PRO A 194 20.35 -7.04 -34.36
N ALA A 195 21.62 -6.78 -34.71
CA ALA A 195 22.78 -7.23 -33.94
C ALA A 195 22.89 -6.55 -32.56
N MET A 196 22.20 -5.42 -32.35
CA MET A 196 22.09 -4.72 -31.06
C MET A 196 20.91 -5.22 -30.22
N SER A 197 20.11 -6.16 -30.72
CA SER A 197 19.05 -6.79 -29.95
C SER A 197 19.64 -7.61 -28.81
N ARG A 198 19.00 -7.57 -27.65
CA ARG A 198 19.52 -8.17 -26.42
C ARG A 198 18.42 -8.72 -25.54
N VAL A 199 18.77 -9.76 -24.81
CA VAL A 199 17.96 -10.29 -23.71
C VAL A 199 18.76 -10.10 -22.43
N GLY A 200 18.08 -9.68 -21.37
CA GLY A 200 18.75 -9.41 -20.11
C GLY A 200 17.82 -9.54 -18.92
N VAL A 201 18.37 -9.20 -17.76
CA VAL A 201 17.63 -9.11 -16.50
C VAL A 201 17.42 -7.63 -16.21
N MET A 202 16.22 -7.26 -15.76
CA MET A 202 15.84 -5.90 -15.41
C MET A 202 15.31 -5.86 -13.98
N LEU A 203 15.73 -4.85 -13.22
CA LEU A 203 15.13 -4.47 -11.95
C LEU A 203 14.43 -3.12 -12.13
N THR A 204 13.10 -3.13 -12.09
CA THR A 204 12.28 -1.91 -12.16
C THR A 204 11.84 -1.53 -10.76
N ILE A 205 12.12 -0.30 -10.32
CA ILE A 205 11.59 0.25 -9.06
C ILE A 205 10.60 1.37 -9.44
N PRO A 206 9.28 1.11 -9.40
CA PRO A 206 8.27 2.14 -9.66
C PRO A 206 8.36 3.24 -8.60
N ARG A 207 8.58 4.48 -9.04
CA ARG A 207 8.52 5.68 -8.21
C ARG A 207 7.18 6.39 -8.33
#